data_AF-A0AAU6JDC7-F1
#
_entry.id   AF-A0AAU6JDC7-F1
#
_cell.length_a   1.000
_cell.length_b   1.000
_cell.length_c   1.000
_cell.angle_alpha   90.00
_cell.angle_beta   90.00
_cell.angle_gamma   90.00
#
_symmetry.space_group_name_H-M   'P 1'
#
loop_
_entity.id
_entity.type
_entity.pdbx_description
1 polymer ?
#
loop_
_entity_poly.entity_id
_entity_poly.type
_entity_poly.pdbx_seq_one_letter_code
_entity_poly.pdbx_strand_id
1 'polypeptide(L)'
;MTEHGPNTQSAQSALSSLRDRAAQGVPGAVEELTGLAAELGDMNELRRLADAGHADATDELIQLASERGDLAELRRLADGGNATATDQLIELATELDDLAELRRLADRGNVTAAEQLAELTAE
;
A
#
# COMPACT_ATOMS: atom_id res chain seq x y z
N MET A 1 -18.35 -8.05 31.03
CA MET A 1 -16.93 -7.69 30.86
C MET A 1 -16.83 -7.07 29.48
N THR A 2 -16.81 -5.74 29.41
CA THR A 2 -16.76 -5.04 28.13
C THR A 2 -15.30 -5.04 27.69
N GLU A 3 -14.98 -5.80 26.64
CA GLU A 3 -13.70 -5.68 25.97
C GLU A 3 -13.63 -4.28 25.36
N HIS A 4 -13.01 -3.35 26.08
CA HIS A 4 -12.56 -2.11 25.50
C HIS A 4 -11.43 -2.48 24.54
N GLY A 5 -11.75 -2.58 23.25
CA GLY A 5 -10.75 -2.53 22.20
C GLY A 5 -9.82 -1.32 22.43
N PRO A 6 -8.58 -1.38 21.92
CA PRO A 6 -7.58 -0.34 22.17
C PRO A 6 -8.19 1.04 21.90
N ASN A 7 -8.19 1.90 22.92
CA ASN A 7 -8.76 3.24 22.84
C ASN A 7 -8.03 4.01 21.73
N THR A 8 -8.76 4.56 20.74
CA THR A 8 -8.21 5.31 19.61
C THR A 8 -7.26 6.42 20.05
N GLN A 9 -7.53 7.05 21.20
CA GLN A 9 -6.67 8.08 21.76
C GLN A 9 -5.31 7.55 22.25
N SER A 10 -5.26 6.31 22.74
CA SER A 10 -4.02 5.63 23.13
C SER A 10 -3.17 5.30 21.89
N ALA A 11 -3.80 4.80 20.83
CA ALA A 11 -3.13 4.49 19.57
C ALA A 11 -2.53 5.74 18.91
N GLN A 12 -3.29 6.85 18.86
CA GLN A 12 -2.79 8.12 18.34
C GLN A 12 -1.62 8.68 19.15
N SER A 13 -1.66 8.54 20.48
CA SER A 13 -0.55 8.97 21.35
C SER A 13 0.71 8.13 21.13
N ALA A 14 0.55 6.82 20.92
CA ALA A 14 1.66 5.91 20.60
C ALA A 14 2.30 6.26 19.25
N LEU A 15 1.49 6.46 18.19
CA LEU A 15 1.96 6.91 16.87
C LEU A 15 2.73 8.24 16.98
N SER A 16 2.19 9.22 17.70
CA SER A 16 2.88 10.51 17.90
C SER A 16 4.23 10.33 18.58
N SER A 17 4.28 9.51 19.63
CA SER A 17 5.53 9.26 20.38
C SER A 17 6.58 8.55 19.50
N LEU A 18 6.16 7.62 18.65
CA LEU A 18 7.02 6.92 17.71
C LEU A 18 7.51 7.84 16.59
N ARG A 19 6.66 8.73 16.07
CA ARG A 19 7.07 9.78 15.11
C ARG A 19 8.16 10.67 15.68
N ASP A 20 8.02 11.12 16.93
CA ASP A 20 9.02 11.96 17.58
C ASP A 20 10.35 11.23 17.76
N ARG A 21 10.32 9.93 18.14
CA ARG A 21 11.51 9.09 18.23
C ARG A 21 12.18 8.89 16.86
N ALA A 22 11.40 8.61 15.83
CA ALA A 22 11.90 8.44 14.47
C ALA A 22 12.55 9.73 13.93
N ALA A 23 11.93 10.89 14.18
CA ALA A 23 12.49 12.20 13.82
C ALA A 23 13.80 12.52 14.54
N GLN A 24 14.01 11.96 15.74
CA GLN A 24 15.25 12.06 16.50
C GLN A 24 16.32 11.02 16.07
N GLY A 25 16.02 10.17 15.08
CA GLY A 25 16.93 9.12 14.63
C GLY A 25 17.12 7.99 15.65
N VAL A 26 16.16 7.80 16.55
CA VAL A 26 16.20 6.68 17.51
C VAL A 26 16.18 5.36 16.72
N PRO A 27 17.17 4.47 16.89
CA PRO A 27 17.21 3.18 16.20
C PRO A 27 15.93 2.36 16.46
N GLY A 28 15.40 1.71 15.43
CA GLY A 28 14.18 0.91 15.49
C GLY A 28 12.86 1.70 15.56
N ALA A 29 12.89 3.02 15.77
CA ALA A 29 11.66 3.79 15.91
C ALA A 29 10.82 3.84 14.61
N VAL A 30 11.47 3.81 13.44
CA VAL A 30 10.77 3.72 12.14
C VAL A 30 10.12 2.35 11.98
N GLU A 31 10.81 1.27 12.31
CA GLU A 31 10.27 -0.10 12.24
C GLU A 31 9.06 -0.27 13.16
N GLU A 32 9.17 0.19 14.41
CA GLU A 32 8.05 0.20 15.37
C GLU A 32 6.87 1.04 14.87
N LEU A 33 7.15 2.19 14.25
CA LEU A 33 6.13 3.08 13.69
C LEU A 33 5.43 2.47 12.49
N THR A 34 6.17 1.83 11.58
CA THR A 34 5.63 1.09 10.44
C THR A 34 4.72 -0.03 10.91
N GLY A 35 5.19 -0.87 11.85
CA GLY A 35 4.40 -2.00 12.37
C GLY A 35 3.10 -1.52 13.03
N LEU A 36 3.17 -0.50 13.89
CA LEU A 36 1.97 0.05 14.50
C LEU A 36 1.02 0.68 13.47
N ALA A 37 1.54 1.37 12.45
CA ALA A 37 0.72 1.94 11.39
C ALA A 37 0.01 0.85 10.57
N ALA A 38 0.69 -0.26 10.27
CA ALA A 38 0.12 -1.43 9.61
C ALA A 38 -0.98 -2.09 10.45
N GLU A 39 -0.72 -2.35 11.74
CA GLU A 39 -1.69 -2.92 12.68
C GLU A 39 -2.97 -2.07 12.80
N LEU A 40 -2.82 -0.74 12.75
CA LEU A 40 -3.94 0.21 12.80
C LEU A 40 -4.58 0.46 11.43
N GLY A 41 -3.97 -0.04 10.35
CA GLY A 41 -4.39 0.22 8.98
C GLY A 41 -4.30 1.70 8.59
N ASP A 42 -3.35 2.46 9.16
CA ASP A 42 -3.10 3.87 8.90
C ASP A 42 -2.28 4.05 7.60
N MET A 43 -2.98 4.00 6.47
CA MET A 43 -2.38 4.18 5.14
C MET A 43 -1.70 5.54 4.98
N ASN A 44 -2.15 6.58 5.67
CA ASN A 44 -1.52 7.90 5.56
C ASN A 44 -0.14 7.89 6.19
N GLU A 45 0.01 7.22 7.32
CA GLU A 45 1.32 7.08 7.96
C GLU A 45 2.25 6.18 7.17
N LEU A 46 1.76 5.04 6.68
CA LEU A 46 2.53 4.15 5.80
C LEU A 46 2.98 4.88 4.53
N ARG A 47 2.10 5.66 3.90
CA ARG A 47 2.43 6.50 2.74
C ARG A 47 3.52 7.51 3.05
N ARG A 48 3.42 8.21 4.18
CA ARG A 48 4.43 9.18 4.62
C ARG A 48 5.81 8.54 4.78
N LEU A 49 5.86 7.32 5.31
CA LEU A 49 7.10 6.58 5.51
C LEU A 49 7.65 6.00 4.20
N ALA A 50 6.79 5.48 3.33
CA ALA A 50 7.15 5.02 2.00
C ALA A 50 7.73 6.15 1.14
N ASP A 51 7.09 7.32 1.16
CA ASP A 51 7.58 8.52 0.47
C ASP A 51 8.92 9.04 1.04
N ALA A 52 9.24 8.71 2.30
CA ALA A 52 10.54 8.96 2.92
C ALA A 52 11.60 7.88 2.57
N GLY A 53 11.25 6.88 1.75
CA GLY A 53 12.14 5.83 1.28
C GLY A 53 12.25 4.60 2.19
N HIS A 54 11.31 4.43 3.13
CA HIS A 54 11.28 3.24 3.98
C HIS A 54 10.60 2.07 3.23
N ALA A 55 11.41 1.07 2.86
CA ALA A 55 10.97 -0.08 2.06
C ALA A 55 9.87 -0.89 2.77
N ASP A 56 10.05 -1.23 4.05
CA ASP A 56 9.06 -1.99 4.81
C ASP A 56 7.69 -1.29 4.84
N ALA A 57 7.68 0.05 4.95
CA ALA A 57 6.43 0.82 4.91
C ALA A 57 5.80 0.83 3.51
N THR A 58 6.60 0.71 2.45
CA THR A 58 6.10 0.56 1.09
C THR A 58 5.43 -0.80 0.91
N ASP A 59 6.04 -1.87 1.43
CA ASP A 59 5.49 -3.22 1.35
C ASP A 59 4.15 -3.32 2.12
N GLU A 60 4.10 -2.80 3.34
CA GLU A 60 2.86 -2.75 4.14
C GLU A 60 1.77 -1.90 3.46
N LEU A 61 2.15 -0.79 2.82
CA LEU A 61 1.21 0.06 2.10
C LEU A 61 0.62 -0.65 0.87
N ILE A 62 1.45 -1.41 0.14
CA ILE A 62 1.01 -2.21 -1.01
C ILE A 62 0.04 -3.29 -0.53
N GLN A 63 0.42 -4.05 0.50
CA GLN A 63 -0.43 -5.11 1.03
C GLN A 63 -1.79 -4.56 1.46
N LEU A 64 -1.80 -3.48 2.25
CA LEU A 64 -3.04 -2.88 2.73
C LEU A 64 -3.87 -2.26 1.60
N ALA A 65 -3.24 -1.68 0.58
CA ALA A 65 -3.93 -1.17 -0.60
C ALA A 65 -4.60 -2.31 -1.38
N SER A 66 -3.91 -3.43 -1.60
CA SER A 66 -4.48 -4.63 -2.23
C SER A 66 -5.66 -5.18 -1.45
N GLU A 67 -5.51 -5.38 -0.14
CA GLU A 67 -6.57 -5.90 0.74
C GLU A 67 -7.83 -5.01 0.74
N ARG A 68 -7.66 -3.70 0.53
CA ARG A 68 -8.75 -2.72 0.50
C ARG A 68 -9.28 -2.43 -0.90
N GLY A 69 -8.69 -3.00 -1.94
CA GLY A 69 -9.03 -2.70 -3.32
C GLY A 69 -8.67 -1.26 -3.74
N ASP A 70 -7.68 -0.62 -3.12
CA ASP A 70 -7.26 0.75 -3.43
C ASP A 70 -6.39 0.80 -4.69
N LEU A 71 -7.05 0.69 -5.85
CA LEU A 71 -6.42 0.83 -7.17
C LEU A 71 -5.66 2.15 -7.33
N ALA A 72 -6.13 3.24 -6.71
CA ALA A 72 -5.50 4.55 -6.86
C ALA A 72 -4.12 4.56 -6.19
N GLU A 73 -3.99 3.96 -5.01
CA GLU A 73 -2.70 3.86 -4.34
C GLU A 73 -1.75 2.89 -5.02
N LEU A 74 -2.23 1.72 -5.43
CA LEU A 74 -1.42 0.77 -6.20
C LEU A 74 -0.93 1.39 -7.51
N ARG A 75 -1.80 2.14 -8.21
CA ARG A 75 -1.43 2.91 -9.42
C ARG A 75 -0.36 3.95 -9.13
N ARG A 76 -0.47 4.70 -8.03
CA ARG A 76 0.52 5.71 -7.65
C ARG A 76 1.91 5.07 -7.45
N LEU A 77 1.96 3.96 -6.73
CA LEU A 77 3.21 3.25 -6.45
C LEU A 77 3.79 2.59 -7.71
N ALA A 78 2.95 1.99 -8.55
CA ALA A 78 3.34 1.42 -9.84
C ALA A 78 3.88 2.49 -10.80
N ASP A 79 3.23 3.65 -10.88
CA ASP A 79 3.71 4.79 -11.67
C ASP A 79 5.03 5.37 -11.13
N GLY A 80 5.32 5.16 -9.84
CA GLY A 80 6.61 5.41 -9.20
C GLY A 80 7.68 4.34 -9.49
N GLY A 81 7.35 3.30 -10.25
CA GLY A 81 8.25 2.22 -10.64
C GLY A 81 8.33 1.05 -9.65
N ASN A 82 7.42 0.96 -8.68
CA ASN A 82 7.37 -0.20 -7.79
C ASN A 82 6.78 -1.41 -8.53
N ALA A 83 7.59 -2.46 -8.71
CA ALA A 83 7.20 -3.67 -9.42
C ALA A 83 6.11 -4.46 -8.68
N THR A 84 6.24 -4.65 -7.37
CA THR A 84 5.24 -5.36 -6.55
C THR A 84 3.88 -4.67 -6.58
N ALA A 85 3.84 -3.33 -6.52
CA ALA A 85 2.61 -2.58 -6.67
C ALA A 85 2.01 -2.72 -8.08
N THR A 86 2.86 -2.84 -9.11
CA THR A 86 2.41 -3.09 -10.49
C THR A 86 1.75 -4.45 -10.62
N ASP A 87 2.34 -5.48 -10.02
CA ASP A 87 1.78 -6.84 -10.05
C ASP A 87 0.42 -6.88 -9.33
N GLN A 88 0.33 -6.29 -8.13
CA GLN A 88 -0.93 -6.20 -7.39
C GLN A 88 -2.00 -5.37 -8.12
N LEU A 89 -1.59 -4.31 -8.83
CA LEU A 89 -2.51 -3.49 -9.62
C LEU A 89 -3.10 -4.27 -10.79
N ILE A 90 -2.30 -5.13 -11.44
CA ILE A 90 -2.75 -5.99 -12.53
C ILE A 90 -3.71 -7.06 -12.00
N GLU A 91 -3.35 -7.73 -10.90
CA GLU A 91 -4.18 -8.74 -10.26
C GLU A 91 -5.56 -8.15 -9.92
N LEU A 92 -5.59 -7.04 -9.18
CA LEU A 92 -6.84 -6.39 -8.78
C LEU A 92 -7.63 -5.84 -9.97
N ALA A 93 -6.98 -5.26 -10.98
CA ALA A 93 -7.65 -4.79 -12.18
C ALA A 93 -8.28 -5.95 -12.97
N THR A 94 -7.64 -7.13 -12.97
CA THR A 94 -8.18 -8.34 -13.60
C THR A 94 -9.41 -8.84 -12.84
N GLU A 95 -9.31 -8.97 -11.52
CA GLU A 95 -10.44 -9.41 -10.68
C GLU A 95 -11.68 -8.51 -10.77
N LEU A 96 -11.47 -7.22 -11.06
CA LEU A 96 -12.52 -6.21 -11.19
C LEU A 96 -12.97 -5.96 -12.64
N ASP A 97 -12.44 -6.70 -13.61
CA ASP A 97 -12.65 -6.44 -15.04
C ASP A 97 -12.35 -4.98 -15.46
N ASP A 98 -11.38 -4.33 -14.82
CA ASP A 98 -10.93 -2.97 -15.16
C ASP A 98 -10.02 -3.01 -16.41
N LEU A 99 -10.66 -3.24 -17.55
CA LEU A 99 -10.01 -3.28 -18.86
C LEU A 99 -9.29 -1.96 -19.18
N ALA A 100 -9.76 -0.83 -18.63
CA ALA A 100 -9.13 0.46 -18.86
C ALA A 100 -7.76 0.53 -18.17
N GLU A 101 -7.64 0.01 -16.95
CA GLU A 101 -6.35 -0.04 -16.26
C GLU A 101 -5.39 -1.05 -16.88
N LEU A 102 -5.87 -2.25 -17.22
CA LEU A 102 -5.06 -3.24 -17.91
C LEU A 102 -4.56 -2.69 -19.25
N ARG A 103 -5.42 -2.01 -20.01
CA ARG A 103 -5.03 -1.33 -21.26
C ARG A 103 -3.99 -0.25 -21.04
N ARG A 104 -4.15 0.58 -20.00
CA ARG A 104 -3.18 1.63 -19.67
C ARG A 104 -1.80 1.05 -19.40
N LEU A 105 -1.72 -0.03 -18.63
CA LEU A 105 -0.45 -0.70 -18.32
C LEU A 105 0.14 -1.38 -19.56
N ALA A 106 -0.68 -2.06 -20.36
CA ALA A 106 -0.27 -2.69 -21.62
C ALA A 106 0.28 -1.67 -22.63
N ASP A 107 -0.36 -0.51 -22.78
CA ASP A 107 0.10 0.57 -23.66
C ASP A 107 1.43 1.18 -23.18
N ARG A 108 1.78 1.01 -21.90
CA ARG A 108 3.10 1.36 -21.33
C ARG A 108 4.12 0.22 -21.43
N GLY A 109 3.77 -0.88 -22.09
CA GLY A 109 4.65 -2.01 -22.36
C GLY A 109 4.65 -3.09 -21.27
N ASN A 110 3.70 -3.07 -20.32
CA ASN A 110 3.57 -4.16 -19.38
C ASN A 110 2.96 -5.39 -20.08
N VAL A 111 3.75 -6.45 -20.20
CA VAL A 111 3.36 -7.67 -20.93
C VAL A 111 2.26 -8.43 -20.21
N THR A 112 2.36 -8.59 -18.89
CA THR A 112 1.36 -9.30 -18.08
C THR A 112 -0.01 -8.64 -18.17
N ALA A 113 -0.07 -7.31 -18.11
CA ALA A 113 -1.33 -6.57 -18.29
C ALA A 113 -1.91 -6.76 -19.71
N ALA A 114 -1.05 -6.82 -20.73
CA ALA A 114 -1.49 -7.06 -22.11
C ALA A 114 -2.06 -8.47 -22.29
N GLU A 115 -1.48 -9.47 -21.64
CA GLU A 115 -1.96 -10.85 -21.62
C GLU A 115 -3.33 -10.94 -20.93
N GLN A 116 -3.48 -10.38 -19.72
CA GLN A 116 -4.75 -10.37 -19.00
C GLN A 116 -5.85 -9.65 -19.79
N LEU A 117 -5.53 -8.50 -20.40
CA LEU A 117 -6.48 -7.79 -21.25
C LEU A 117 -6.95 -8.63 -22.45
N ALA A 118 -6.04 -9.37 -23.08
CA ALA A 118 -6.37 -10.22 -24.22
C ALA A 118 -7.24 -11.41 -23.81
N GLU A 119 -7.00 -11.99 -22.63
CA GLU A 119 -7.80 -13.08 -22.07
C GLU A 119 -9.25 -12.61 -21.80
N LEU A 120 -9.43 -11.53 -21.04
CA LEU A 120 -10.76 -11.01 -20.68
C LEU A 120 -11.58 -10.50 -21.88
N THR A 121 -10.93 -10.05 -22.96
CA THR A 121 -11.65 -9.55 -24.16
C THR A 121 -11.97 -10.63 -25.19
N ALA A 122 -11.49 -11.86 -24.99
CA ALA A 122 -11.76 -13.00 -25.86
C ALA A 122 -12.98 -13.83 -25.41
N GLU A 123 -13.51 -13.57 -24.21
CA GLU A 123 -14.71 -14.20 -23.64
C GLU A 123 -16.02 -13.53 -24.12
#